data_AF-A0A817XDP6-F1
#
_entry.id   AF-A0A817XDP6-F1
#
_cell.length_a   1.000
_cell.length_b   1.000
_cell.length_c   1.000
_cell.angle_alpha   90.00
_cell.angle_beta   90.00
_cell.angle_gamma   90.00
#
_symmetry.space_group_name_H-M   'P 1'
#
loop_
_entity.id
_entity.type
_entity.pdbx_description
1 polymer ?
#
loop_
_entity_poly.entity_id
_entity_poly.type
_entity_poly.pdbx_seq_one_letter_code
_entity_poly.pdbx_strand_id
1 'polypeptide(L)'
;MSSSLISAVCIPAVSSTTLSVGEWPSSGLYVVAIGWGTLQEGGSTSTTLQQVTVQTIDSQASTCSSLLNNPQLQFCAGVSGGGKDTCKGDSGGPLMMFTTSHQWVLVGLTSYGIGCARADYPGVYTRVAYYQDWIRITTSGAYSNATSSVSANIDPFSSKASIKFFHNQPLTHLLFLFFSLLLIKIYLS
;
A
#
# COMPACT_ATOMS: atom_id res chain seq x y z
N MET A 1 -1.67 -25.84 10.04
CA MET A 1 -0.51 -25.24 10.73
C MET A 1 -0.49 -23.75 10.43
N SER A 2 -0.87 -22.90 11.39
CA SER A 2 -0.66 -21.45 11.25
C SER A 2 0.82 -21.21 11.51
N SER A 3 1.56 -20.74 10.50
CA SER A 3 2.93 -20.29 10.67
C SER A 3 2.91 -18.96 11.42
N SER A 4 3.63 -18.85 12.54
CA SER A 4 3.81 -17.58 13.26
C SER A 4 4.59 -16.53 12.45
N LEU A 5 5.18 -16.93 11.32
CA LEU A 5 6.01 -16.08 10.46
C LEU A 5 5.23 -15.46 9.28
N ILE A 6 4.02 -15.95 8.98
CA ILE A 6 3.25 -15.50 7.82
C ILE A 6 1.84 -15.14 8.27
N SER A 7 1.50 -13.86 8.22
CA SER A 7 0.16 -13.36 8.47
C SER A 7 -0.18 -12.26 7.45
N ALA A 8 -1.46 -12.19 7.09
CA ALA A 8 -1.97 -11.09 6.30
C ALA A 8 -2.03 -9.81 7.15
N VAL A 9 -1.79 -8.67 6.50
CA VAL A 9 -2.04 -7.33 7.04
C VAL A 9 -3.52 -6.98 6.85
N CYS A 10 -4.09 -6.17 7.75
CA CYS A 10 -5.46 -5.69 7.59
C CYS A 10 -5.52 -4.63 6.49
N ILE A 11 -6.67 -4.53 5.82
CA ILE A 11 -7.00 -3.42 4.92
C ILE A 11 -7.89 -2.44 5.70
N PRO A 12 -7.85 -1.12 5.42
CA PRO A 12 -8.60 -0.17 6.25
C PRO A 12 -10.10 -0.46 6.17
N ALA A 13 -10.79 -0.28 7.29
CA ALA A 13 -12.21 -0.58 7.39
C ALA A 13 -13.04 0.41 6.56
N VAL A 14 -14.06 -0.11 5.86
CA VAL A 14 -15.12 0.71 5.28
C VAL A 14 -16.06 1.16 6.40
N SER A 15 -15.85 2.35 7.00
CA SER A 15 -16.91 2.94 7.81
C SER A 15 -17.89 3.64 6.88
N SER A 16 -19.12 3.16 6.80
CA SER A 16 -20.20 3.71 5.95
C SER A 16 -20.66 5.12 6.33
N THR A 17 -20.04 5.78 7.31
CA THR A 17 -20.59 7.04 7.86
C THR A 17 -19.62 8.19 8.14
N THR A 18 -18.29 8.08 8.09
CA THR A 18 -17.44 9.24 8.55
C THR A 18 -16.04 9.39 7.94
N LEU A 19 -15.60 8.56 7.01
CA LEU A 19 -14.35 8.82 6.28
C LEU A 19 -14.68 8.84 4.80
N SER A 20 -14.65 10.02 4.18
CA SER A 20 -14.76 10.12 2.73
C SER A 20 -13.65 9.26 2.12
N VAL A 21 -14.02 8.36 1.21
CA VAL A 21 -13.07 7.53 0.46
C VAL A 21 -12.11 8.49 -0.26
N GLY A 22 -10.88 8.62 0.25
CA GLY A 22 -9.89 9.59 -0.25
C GLY A 22 -9.26 10.49 0.81
N GLU A 23 -9.83 10.65 2.00
CA GLU A 23 -9.23 11.50 3.06
C GLU A 23 -8.25 10.75 3.97
N TRP A 24 -8.42 9.44 4.12
CA TRP A 24 -7.57 8.62 4.97
C TRP A 24 -6.41 7.99 4.17
N PRO A 25 -5.18 7.91 4.67
CA PRO A 25 -4.74 8.32 6.01
C PRO A 25 -4.69 9.86 6.19
N SER A 26 -5.05 10.33 7.38
CA SER A 26 -4.91 11.72 7.81
C SER A 26 -3.44 12.12 7.93
N SER A 27 -3.13 13.43 7.89
CA SER A 27 -1.80 13.96 8.14
C SER A 27 -1.30 13.68 9.57
N GLY A 28 0.01 13.55 9.75
CA GLY A 28 0.67 13.38 11.05
C GLY A 28 0.65 11.96 11.64
N LEU A 29 0.11 10.97 10.92
CA LEU A 29 0.09 9.58 11.36
C LEU A 29 1.48 8.95 11.22
N TYR A 30 1.95 8.29 12.28
CA TYR A 30 3.16 7.47 12.21
C TYR A 30 2.87 6.17 11.47
N VAL A 31 3.66 5.92 10.43
CA VAL A 31 3.53 4.79 9.54
C VAL A 31 4.89 4.15 9.31
N VAL A 32 4.88 2.85 9.03
CA VAL A 32 6.06 2.01 8.93
C VAL A 32 6.14 1.42 7.54
N ALA A 33 7.23 1.71 6.84
CA ALA A 33 7.60 1.03 5.61
C ALA A 33 8.61 -0.09 5.92
N ILE A 34 8.51 -1.19 5.20
CA ILE A 34 9.50 -2.27 5.24
C ILE A 34 9.88 -2.69 3.82
N GLY A 35 11.14 -3.08 3.62
CA GLY A 35 11.61 -3.51 2.30
C GLY A 35 13.10 -3.84 2.25
N TRP A 36 13.55 -4.20 1.05
CA TRP A 36 14.95 -4.55 0.73
C TRP A 36 15.58 -3.56 -0.25
N GLY A 37 14.99 -2.37 -0.40
CA GLY A 37 15.50 -1.33 -1.25
C GLY A 37 16.90 -0.85 -0.86
N THR A 38 17.40 0.10 -1.64
CA THR A 38 18.71 0.69 -1.42
C THR A 38 18.73 1.53 -0.14
N LEU A 39 19.74 1.33 0.71
CA LEU A 39 19.86 2.06 2.01
C LEU A 39 20.23 3.53 1.85
N GLN A 40 20.70 3.91 0.68
CA GLN A 40 21.08 5.27 0.31
C GLN A 40 20.77 5.49 -1.17
N GLU A 41 20.52 6.74 -1.56
CA GLU A 41 20.26 7.08 -2.96
C GLU A 41 21.44 6.68 -3.86
N GLY A 42 21.17 5.93 -4.93
CA GLY A 42 22.20 5.41 -5.83
C GLY A 42 23.06 4.28 -5.25
N GLY A 43 22.74 3.81 -4.04
CA GLY A 43 23.43 2.69 -3.39
C GLY A 43 22.97 1.31 -3.86
N SER A 44 23.45 0.28 -3.16
CA SER A 44 23.02 -1.11 -3.38
C SER A 44 21.82 -1.46 -2.49
N THR A 45 20.99 -2.40 -2.97
CA THR A 45 19.87 -2.97 -2.24
C THR A 45 20.33 -3.72 -1.00
N SER A 46 19.51 -3.73 0.05
CA SER A 46 19.82 -4.49 1.27
C SER A 46 19.62 -5.99 1.08
N THR A 47 20.49 -6.79 1.72
CA THR A 47 20.32 -8.25 1.82
C THR A 47 19.42 -8.66 3.00
N THR A 48 19.08 -7.71 3.88
CA THR A 48 18.24 -7.93 5.05
C THR A 48 17.05 -6.99 5.04
N LEU A 49 15.90 -7.45 5.57
CA LEU A 49 14.70 -6.63 5.62
C LEU A 49 14.94 -5.40 6.49
N GLN A 50 14.66 -4.23 5.95
CA GLN A 50 14.72 -2.96 6.65
C GLN A 50 13.35 -2.49 7.09
N GLN A 51 13.35 -1.60 8.07
CA GLN A 51 12.16 -0.92 8.56
C GLN A 51 12.47 0.56 8.77
N VAL A 52 11.56 1.42 8.34
CA VAL A 52 11.63 2.86 8.61
C VAL A 52 10.27 3.38 9.05
N THR A 53 10.28 4.23 10.09
CA THR A 53 9.09 4.97 10.54
C THR A 53 9.13 6.39 10.00
N VAL A 54 8.06 6.79 9.32
CA VAL A 54 7.84 8.12 8.74
C VAL A 54 6.45 8.64 9.15
N GLN A 55 6.15 9.90 8.85
CA GLN A 55 4.84 10.50 9.12
C GLN A 55 4.12 10.82 7.82
N THR A 56 2.81 10.59 7.78
CA THR A 56 1.97 11.08 6.69
C THR A 56 1.96 12.61 6.67
N ILE A 57 1.94 13.19 5.47
CA ILE A 57 1.99 14.64 5.24
C ILE A 57 0.67 15.08 4.62
N ASP A 58 0.21 16.26 5.01
CA ASP A 58 -0.96 16.88 4.42
C ASP A 58 -0.78 17.04 2.92
N SER A 59 -1.74 16.54 2.14
CA SER A 59 -1.77 16.67 0.68
C SER A 59 -1.69 18.13 0.20
N GLN A 60 -2.07 19.11 1.03
CA GLN A 60 -2.04 20.53 0.71
C GLN A 60 -0.71 21.21 1.11
N ALA A 61 0.14 20.54 1.91
CA ALA A 61 1.47 21.06 2.23
C ALA A 61 2.29 21.19 0.94
N SER A 62 3.02 22.29 0.77
CA SER A 62 3.80 22.58 -0.44
C SER A 62 4.82 21.49 -0.81
N THR A 63 5.41 20.86 0.20
CA THR A 63 6.35 19.74 0.05
C THR A 63 5.70 18.46 -0.48
N CYS A 64 4.37 18.34 -0.40
CA CYS A 64 3.64 17.19 -0.90
C CYS A 64 2.82 17.53 -2.15
N SER A 65 2.06 18.62 -2.14
CA SER A 65 1.14 18.99 -3.22
C SER A 65 1.82 19.11 -4.58
N SER A 66 3.07 19.58 -4.61
CA SER A 66 3.88 19.68 -5.82
C SER A 66 4.36 18.33 -6.40
N LEU A 67 4.28 17.25 -5.63
CA LEU A 67 4.72 15.90 -6.01
C LEU A 67 3.56 14.97 -6.39
N LEU A 68 2.33 15.32 -6.02
CA LEU A 68 1.15 14.49 -6.27
C LEU A 68 0.61 14.73 -7.67
N ASN A 69 0.46 13.65 -8.45
CA ASN A 69 -0.28 13.71 -9.70
C ASN A 69 -1.79 13.75 -9.43
N ASN A 70 -2.25 13.02 -8.40
CA ASN A 70 -3.63 13.01 -7.97
C ASN A 70 -3.74 12.84 -6.44
N PRO A 71 -4.12 13.88 -5.68
CA PRO A 71 -4.18 13.83 -4.21
C PRO A 71 -5.28 12.92 -3.65
N GLN A 72 -6.25 12.50 -4.47
CA GLN A 72 -7.24 11.48 -4.08
C GLN A 72 -6.64 10.07 -4.10
N LEU A 73 -5.76 9.79 -5.07
CA LEU A 73 -5.14 8.47 -5.28
C LEU A 73 -3.83 8.29 -4.51
N GLN A 74 -3.21 9.39 -4.11
CA GLN A 74 -1.85 9.43 -3.60
C GLN A 74 -1.76 10.31 -2.35
N PHE A 75 -0.73 10.06 -1.54
CA PHE A 75 -0.37 10.90 -0.41
C PHE A 75 1.14 10.82 -0.18
N CYS A 76 1.71 11.77 0.55
CA CYS A 76 3.12 11.75 0.89
C CYS A 76 3.35 11.27 2.32
N ALA A 77 4.50 10.66 2.56
CA ALA A 77 4.99 10.41 3.90
C ALA A 77 6.51 10.58 3.96
N GLY A 78 7.00 11.15 5.06
CA GLY A 78 8.41 11.45 5.26
C GLY A 78 8.69 11.94 6.67
N VAL A 79 9.91 12.44 6.88
CA VAL A 79 10.31 13.09 8.13
C VAL A 79 10.80 14.49 7.80
N SER A 80 10.48 15.46 8.66
CA SER A 80 10.99 16.83 8.52
C SER A 80 12.52 16.82 8.46
N GLY A 81 13.09 17.46 7.44
CA GLY A 81 14.55 17.47 7.19
C GLY A 81 15.09 16.23 6.46
N GLY A 82 14.24 15.27 6.07
CA GLY A 82 14.65 14.08 5.33
C GLY A 82 15.31 13.01 6.20
N GLY A 83 16.29 12.29 5.65
CA GLY A 83 17.07 11.24 6.34
C GLY A 83 16.37 9.90 6.54
N LYS A 84 15.05 9.82 6.31
CA LYS A 84 14.25 8.59 6.40
C LYS A 84 13.24 8.52 5.27
N ASP A 85 13.31 7.48 4.45
CA ASP A 85 12.41 7.27 3.32
C ASP A 85 12.50 5.81 2.82
N THR A 86 11.54 5.43 1.99
CA THR A 86 11.67 4.30 1.06
C THR A 86 12.58 4.67 -0.12
N CYS A 87 13.13 3.69 -0.82
CA CYS A 87 14.01 3.98 -1.96
C CYS A 87 13.85 2.96 -3.10
N LYS A 88 14.81 2.96 -4.03
CA LYS A 88 14.80 2.06 -5.18
C LYS A 88 14.78 0.62 -4.71
N GLY A 89 13.83 -0.15 -5.25
CA GLY A 89 13.59 -1.54 -4.86
C GLY A 89 12.46 -1.73 -3.85
N ASP A 90 11.97 -0.66 -3.21
CA ASP A 90 10.84 -0.75 -2.26
C ASP A 90 9.47 -0.53 -2.93
N SER A 91 9.42 -0.19 -4.22
CA SER A 91 8.17 0.06 -4.96
C SER A 91 7.19 -1.12 -4.86
N GLY A 92 5.94 -0.84 -4.54
CA GLY A 92 4.89 -1.83 -4.24
C GLY A 92 4.94 -2.39 -2.81
N GLY A 93 5.98 -2.07 -2.04
CA GLY A 93 6.13 -2.46 -0.65
C GLY A 93 5.09 -1.81 0.27
N PRO A 94 4.82 -2.42 1.44
CA PRO A 94 3.75 -1.98 2.31
C PRO A 94 4.15 -0.76 3.15
N LEU A 95 3.27 0.23 3.20
CA LEU A 95 3.26 1.27 4.23
C LEU A 95 2.13 0.97 5.20
N MET A 96 2.45 0.73 6.47
CA MET A 96 1.52 0.19 7.45
C MET A 96 1.40 1.09 8.68
N MET A 97 0.24 1.09 9.31
CA MET A 97 -0.02 1.77 10.58
C MET A 97 -0.38 0.73 11.63
N PHE A 98 0.18 0.87 12.84
CA PHE A 98 -0.25 0.09 13.99
C PHE A 98 -1.38 0.83 14.71
N THR A 99 -2.57 0.23 14.74
CA THR A 99 -3.78 0.84 15.29
C THR A 99 -3.86 0.69 16.82
N THR A 100 -4.73 1.49 17.45
CA THR A 100 -5.11 1.32 18.86
C THR A 100 -5.82 -0.01 19.15
N SER A 101 -6.39 -0.65 18.12
CA SER A 101 -6.92 -2.02 18.19
C SER A 101 -5.84 -3.10 18.10
N HIS A 102 -4.55 -2.74 18.19
CA HIS A 102 -3.39 -3.63 18.14
C HIS A 102 -3.30 -4.43 16.82
N GLN A 103 -3.62 -3.78 15.70
CA GLN A 103 -3.59 -4.38 14.37
C GLN A 103 -2.72 -3.57 13.43
N TRP A 104 -2.00 -4.27 12.55
CA TRP A 104 -1.33 -3.64 11.41
C TRP A 104 -2.32 -3.47 10.27
N VAL A 105 -2.47 -2.22 9.82
CA VAL A 105 -3.33 -1.86 8.69
C VAL A 105 -2.46 -1.31 7.56
N LEU A 106 -2.67 -1.82 6.34
CA LEU A 106 -2.03 -1.35 5.12
C LEU A 106 -2.65 -0.02 4.70
N VAL A 107 -1.90 1.06 4.82
CA VAL A 107 -2.39 2.42 4.54
C VAL A 107 -1.96 2.93 3.18
N GLY A 108 -0.81 2.45 2.70
CA GLY A 108 -0.29 2.81 1.39
C GLY A 108 0.63 1.77 0.79
N LEU A 109 0.95 1.98 -0.48
CA LEU A 109 1.97 1.24 -1.21
C LEU A 109 3.06 2.22 -1.64
N THR A 110 4.33 1.87 -1.44
CA THR A 110 5.46 2.65 -1.93
C THR A 110 5.36 2.84 -3.44
N SER A 111 5.40 4.08 -3.94
CA SER A 111 5.24 4.36 -5.37
C SER A 111 6.51 4.99 -5.96
N TYR A 112 6.76 6.26 -5.64
CA TYR A 112 7.85 7.05 -6.20
C TYR A 112 8.27 8.19 -5.28
N GLY A 113 9.34 8.90 -5.64
CA GLY A 113 9.85 10.08 -4.93
C GLY A 113 10.95 10.75 -5.75
N ILE A 114 11.32 11.97 -5.38
CA ILE A 114 12.47 12.68 -5.96
C ILE A 114 13.70 12.38 -5.11
N GLY A 115 14.58 11.52 -5.65
CA GLY A 115 15.68 10.96 -4.86
C GLY A 115 15.17 10.06 -3.74
N CYS A 116 15.96 9.88 -2.69
CA CYS A 116 15.55 9.16 -1.49
C CYS A 116 16.00 9.90 -0.24
N ALA A 117 15.09 10.09 0.73
CA ALA A 117 15.39 10.69 2.02
C ALA A 117 15.99 12.12 1.94
N ARG A 118 15.74 12.83 0.83
CA ARG A 118 16.14 14.23 0.69
C ARG A 118 15.25 15.12 1.56
N ALA A 119 15.80 16.22 2.05
CA ALA A 119 14.99 17.25 2.70
C ALA A 119 13.94 17.78 1.71
N ASP A 120 12.74 18.07 2.21
CA ASP A 120 11.59 18.63 1.47
C ASP A 120 11.01 17.80 0.31
N TYR A 121 11.59 16.62 0.02
CA TYR A 121 11.11 15.68 -0.99
C TYR A 121 10.67 14.36 -0.33
N PRO A 122 9.48 14.31 0.28
CA PRO A 122 8.96 13.07 0.86
C PRO A 122 8.66 12.03 -0.21
N GLY A 123 8.60 10.76 0.21
CA GLY A 123 8.10 9.68 -0.62
C GLY A 123 6.60 9.82 -0.90
N VAL A 124 6.18 9.42 -2.10
CA VAL A 124 4.79 9.38 -2.54
C VAL A 124 4.29 7.95 -2.56
N TYR A 125 3.12 7.75 -1.96
CA TYR A 125 2.51 6.45 -1.74
C TYR A 125 1.11 6.40 -2.35
N THR A 126 0.73 5.24 -2.89
CA THR A 126 -0.64 4.98 -3.33
C THR A 126 -1.56 4.86 -2.13
N ARG A 127 -2.71 5.54 -2.15
CA ARG A 127 -3.71 5.54 -1.08
C ARG A 127 -4.58 4.28 -1.14
N VAL A 128 -4.28 3.28 -0.29
CA VAL A 128 -5.01 2.00 -0.29
C VAL A 128 -6.50 2.18 0.01
N ALA A 129 -6.86 3.18 0.83
CA ALA A 129 -8.26 3.46 1.13
C ALA A 129 -9.11 3.81 -0.10
N TYR A 130 -8.52 4.47 -1.11
CA TYR A 130 -9.21 4.78 -2.36
C TYR A 130 -9.56 3.51 -3.15
N TYR A 131 -8.67 2.52 -3.15
CA TYR A 131 -8.81 1.30 -3.95
C TYR A 131 -9.57 0.18 -3.23
N GLN A 132 -10.16 0.41 -2.05
CA GLN A 132 -10.80 -0.65 -1.27
C GLN A 132 -11.91 -1.38 -2.02
N ASP A 133 -12.74 -0.64 -2.78
CA ASP A 133 -13.82 -1.25 -3.56
C ASP A 133 -13.28 -2.14 -4.66
N TRP A 134 -12.30 -1.64 -5.40
CA TRP A 134 -11.60 -2.43 -6.42
C TRP A 134 -10.93 -3.67 -5.82
N ILE A 135 -10.24 -3.54 -4.67
CA ILE A 135 -9.61 -4.66 -3.96
C ILE A 135 -10.68 -5.68 -3.56
N ARG A 136 -11.79 -5.25 -2.96
CA ARG A 136 -12.87 -6.13 -2.51
C ARG A 136 -13.50 -6.87 -3.68
N ILE A 137 -13.87 -6.17 -4.74
CA ILE A 137 -14.50 -6.77 -5.93
C ILE A 137 -13.54 -7.79 -6.55
N THR A 138 -12.28 -7.40 -6.77
CA THR A 138 -11.27 -8.27 -7.41
C THR A 138 -10.94 -9.50 -6.58
N THR A 139 -10.89 -9.37 -5.24
CA THR A 139 -10.58 -10.49 -4.35
C THR A 139 -11.79 -11.36 -4.01
N SER A 140 -13.01 -10.81 -4.09
CA SER A 140 -14.27 -11.56 -3.92
C SER A 140 -14.66 -12.36 -5.17
N GLY A 141 -14.21 -11.93 -6.36
CA GLY A 141 -14.50 -12.53 -7.68
C GLY A 141 -13.85 -13.89 -8.00
N ALA A 142 -13.29 -14.60 -7.03
CA ALA A 142 -12.90 -16.02 -7.18
C ALA A 142 -13.96 -17.00 -6.62
N TYR A 143 -15.11 -16.51 -6.15
CA TYR A 143 -16.19 -17.33 -5.58
C TYR A 143 -17.59 -16.81 -5.95
N SER A 144 -17.97 -16.86 -7.23
CA SER A 144 -19.39 -16.79 -7.61
C SER A 144 -19.66 -17.40 -8.99
N ASN A 145 -19.47 -18.71 -9.12
CA ASN A 145 -20.40 -19.50 -9.94
C ASN A 145 -21.59 -19.88 -9.04
N ALA A 146 -22.46 -18.91 -8.78
CA ALA A 146 -23.79 -19.17 -8.26
C ALA A 146 -24.71 -18.13 -8.88
N THR A 147 -25.37 -18.56 -9.95
CA THR A 147 -26.57 -17.95 -10.50
C THR A 147 -27.60 -17.74 -9.38
N SER A 148 -28.40 -16.68 -9.56
CA SER A 148 -29.72 -16.43 -8.94
C SER A 148 -29.72 -15.56 -7.66
N SER A 149 -30.03 -14.28 -7.88
CA SER A 149 -30.94 -13.44 -7.09
C SER A 149 -31.35 -13.94 -5.69
N VAL A 150 -30.69 -13.48 -4.63
CA VAL A 150 -31.26 -13.39 -3.28
C VAL A 150 -30.61 -12.22 -2.53
N SER A 151 -31.44 -11.29 -2.04
CA SER A 151 -31.05 -10.27 -1.07
C SER A 151 -30.42 -10.92 0.16
N ALA A 152 -29.18 -10.57 0.48
CA ALA A 152 -28.57 -10.96 1.74
C ALA A 152 -28.06 -9.71 2.47
N ASN A 153 -28.65 -9.46 3.64
CA ASN A 153 -27.98 -8.72 4.71
C ASN A 153 -26.60 -9.35 4.91
N ILE A 154 -25.53 -8.63 4.54
CA ILE A 154 -24.16 -9.05 4.82
C ILE A 154 -23.70 -8.28 6.06
N ASP A 155 -23.55 -8.99 7.17
CA ASP A 155 -22.96 -8.47 8.41
C ASP A 155 -21.54 -7.90 8.17
N PRO A 156 -21.16 -6.77 8.82
CA PRO A 156 -19.96 -6.01 8.47
C PRO A 156 -18.65 -6.52 9.09
N PHE A 157 -18.65 -7.69 9.77
CA PHE A 157 -17.51 -8.06 10.61
C PHE A 157 -16.65 -9.18 10.02
N SER A 158 -15.43 -8.79 9.62
CA SER A 158 -14.25 -9.63 9.37
C SER A 158 -14.21 -10.42 8.05
N SER A 159 -13.52 -9.87 7.06
CA SER A 159 -12.90 -10.67 6.00
C SER A 159 -11.38 -10.67 6.17
N LYS A 160 -10.86 -11.77 6.73
CA LYS A 160 -9.44 -12.11 6.59
C LYS A 160 -9.17 -12.47 5.13
N ALA A 161 -8.62 -11.54 4.36
CA ALA A 161 -8.11 -11.84 3.03
C ALA A 161 -6.78 -12.61 3.17
N SER A 162 -6.78 -13.92 2.86
CA SER A 162 -5.56 -14.69 2.70
C SER A 162 -5.17 -14.70 1.24
N ILE A 163 -4.06 -14.05 0.90
CA ILE A 163 -3.45 -14.12 -0.43
C ILE A 163 -2.90 -15.54 -0.61
N LYS A 164 -3.57 -16.37 -1.42
CA LYS A 164 -3.02 -17.65 -1.87
C LYS A 164 -2.11 -17.38 -3.08
N PHE A 165 -0.80 -17.45 -2.87
CA PHE A 165 0.12 -17.59 -3.99
C PHE A 165 -0.08 -18.97 -4.60
N PHE A 166 -0.66 -19.03 -5.80
CA PHE A 166 -0.73 -20.24 -6.59
C PHE A 166 0.69 -20.66 -6.97
N HIS A 167 1.23 -21.62 -6.22
CA HIS A 167 2.44 -22.33 -6.57
C HIS A 167 2.06 -23.64 -7.27
N ASN A 168 1.85 -23.59 -8.59
CA ASN A 168 2.29 -24.61 -9.57
C ASN A 168 1.70 -24.34 -10.97
N GLN A 169 2.51 -23.87 -11.92
CA GLN A 169 2.58 -24.34 -13.31
C GLN A 169 3.90 -23.79 -13.91
N PRO A 170 4.76 -24.62 -14.54
CA PRO A 170 6.11 -24.21 -14.90
C PRO A 170 6.17 -23.43 -16.22
N LEU A 171 7.14 -22.51 -16.31
CA LEU A 171 7.75 -21.95 -17.53
C LEU A 171 7.08 -20.80 -18.30
N THR A 172 6.14 -20.04 -17.75
CA THR A 172 5.66 -18.77 -18.37
C THR A 172 5.85 -17.49 -17.52
N HIS A 173 6.47 -17.62 -16.34
CA HIS A 173 6.49 -16.57 -15.31
C HIS A 173 7.27 -15.29 -15.64
N LEU A 174 8.20 -15.30 -16.60
CA LEU A 174 9.01 -14.10 -16.87
C LEU A 174 8.26 -13.06 -17.72
N LEU A 175 7.32 -13.47 -18.57
CA LEU A 175 6.53 -12.54 -19.42
C LEU A 175 5.33 -11.95 -18.68
N PHE A 176 4.72 -12.70 -17.75
CA PHE A 176 3.57 -12.23 -16.95
C PHE A 176 3.96 -11.23 -15.85
N LEU A 177 5.15 -11.38 -15.25
CA LEU A 177 5.65 -10.40 -14.28
C LEU A 177 5.99 -9.07 -14.95
N PHE A 178 6.50 -9.09 -16.19
CA PHE A 178 6.71 -7.88 -16.98
C PHE A 178 5.39 -7.21 -17.39
N PHE A 179 4.36 -7.98 -17.78
CA PHE A 179 3.06 -7.41 -18.15
C PHE A 179 2.28 -6.85 -16.95
N SER A 180 2.35 -7.49 -15.77
CA SER A 180 1.67 -7.00 -14.56
C SER A 180 2.31 -5.74 -13.98
N LEU A 181 3.65 -5.64 -13.99
CA LEU A 181 4.35 -4.41 -13.62
C LEU A 181 4.14 -3.28 -14.63
N LEU A 182 3.98 -3.60 -15.92
CA LEU A 182 3.68 -2.61 -16.96
C LEU A 182 2.23 -2.11 -16.87
N LEU A 183 1.26 -2.99 -16.57
CA LEU A 183 -0.14 -2.61 -16.39
C LEU A 183 -0.35 -1.72 -15.16
N ILE A 184 0.37 -1.96 -14.06
CA ILE A 184 0.36 -1.05 -12.89
C ILE A 184 0.96 0.31 -13.25
N LYS A 185 1.98 0.37 -14.12
CA LYS A 185 2.60 1.62 -14.56
C LYS A 185 1.73 2.42 -15.54
N ILE A 186 0.98 1.73 -16.41
CA ILE A 186 0.07 2.35 -17.40
C ILE A 186 -1.20 2.89 -16.72
N TYR A 187 -1.70 2.25 -15.67
CA TYR A 187 -2.88 2.74 -14.94
C TYR A 187 -2.57 3.86 -13.92
N LEU A 188 -1.28 4.15 -13.68
CA LEU A 188 -0.82 5.16 -12.71
C LEU A 188 0.03 6.28 -13.35
N SER A 189 0.05 6.38 -14.68
CA SER A 189 0.58 7.53 -15.44
C SER A 189 -0.58 8.22 -16.17
#